data_AF-A0A6N7PD12-F1
#
_entry.id   AF-A0A6N7PD12-F1
#
_cell.length_a   1.000
_cell.length_b   1.000
_cell.length_c   1.000
_cell.angle_alpha   90.00
_cell.angle_beta   90.00
_cell.angle_gamma   90.00
#
_symmetry.space_group_name_H-M   'P 1'
#
loop_
_entity.id
_entity.type
_entity.pdbx_description
1 polymer ?
#
loop_
_entity_poly.entity_id
_entity_poly.type
_entity_poly.pdbx_seq_one_letter_code
_entity_poly.pdbx_strand_id
1 'polypeptide(L)'
;MAFNIIAETTKRLDYKKIHASIFSSDLDFELVPMPGLGINNGDAIGICIPMNNATESTWEQLKPVLKVLRSKFGCDVYDLYGGQKLGLFNINSFKENLLQ
;
A
#
# COMPACT_ATOMS: atom_id res chain seq x y z
N MET A 1 0.35 -15.47 -4.75
CA MET A 1 0.38 -14.31 -3.83
C MET A 1 -0.61 -13.30 -4.37
N ALA A 2 -1.54 -12.81 -3.55
CA ALA A 2 -2.55 -11.84 -3.97
C ALA A 2 -2.28 -10.53 -3.26
N PHE A 3 -2.20 -9.43 -4.01
CA PHE A 3 -2.04 -8.09 -3.44
C PHE A 3 -3.42 -7.58 -3.02
N ASN A 4 -3.47 -6.91 -1.89
CA ASN A 4 -4.71 -6.33 -1.36
C ASN A 4 -4.79 -4.84 -1.68
N ILE A 5 -3.62 -4.21 -1.83
CA ILE A 5 -3.49 -2.79 -2.13
C ILE A 5 -2.44 -2.63 -3.21
N ILE A 6 -2.65 -1.66 -4.09
CA ILE A 6 -1.64 -1.17 -5.01
C ILE A 6 -1.40 0.32 -4.76
N ALA A 7 -0.14 0.70 -4.63
CA ALA A 7 0.28 2.09 -4.63
C ALA A 7 1.01 2.36 -5.93
N GLU A 8 0.43 3.17 -6.81
CA GLU A 8 0.95 3.44 -8.15
C GLU A 8 1.19 4.93 -8.39
N THR A 9 2.10 5.23 -9.31
CA THR A 9 2.39 6.60 -9.73
C THR A 9 2.72 6.64 -11.21
N THR A 10 2.71 7.83 -11.81
CA THR A 10 3.17 8.06 -13.19
C THR A 10 4.68 8.19 -13.31
N LYS A 11 5.39 8.22 -12.19
CA LYS A 11 6.85 8.45 -12.12
C LYS A 11 7.59 7.16 -11.81
N ARG A 12 8.92 7.19 -11.99
CA ARG A 12 9.79 6.16 -11.45
C ARG A 12 9.94 6.31 -9.95
N LEU A 13 9.89 5.21 -9.22
CA LEU A 13 10.04 5.16 -7.78
C LEU A 13 11.46 4.75 -7.40
N ASP A 14 12.04 5.47 -6.45
CA ASP A 14 13.27 5.02 -5.80
C ASP A 14 12.90 4.02 -4.69
N TYR A 15 12.84 2.75 -5.05
CA TYR A 15 12.47 1.67 -4.13
C TYR A 15 13.42 1.56 -2.92
N LYS A 16 14.70 1.92 -3.07
CA LYS A 16 15.64 1.91 -1.94
C LYS A 16 15.27 2.99 -0.93
N LYS A 17 14.97 4.20 -1.42
CA LYS A 17 14.53 5.32 -0.57
C LYS A 17 13.18 5.04 0.08
N ILE A 18 12.27 4.40 -0.65
CA ILE A 18 10.97 3.98 -0.12
C ILE A 18 11.19 2.97 1.01
N HIS A 19 11.92 1.89 0.75
CA HIS A 19 12.25 0.88 1.76
C HIS A 19 12.88 1.53 3.00
N ALA A 20 13.88 2.39 2.84
CA ALA A 20 14.48 3.11 3.97
C ALA A 20 13.50 4.03 4.74
N SER A 21 12.40 4.47 4.12
CA SER A 21 11.42 5.35 4.75
C SER A 21 10.30 4.63 5.50
N ILE A 22 10.02 3.37 5.16
CA ILE A 22 8.83 2.63 5.63
C ILE A 22 9.14 1.24 6.20
N PHE A 23 10.33 0.70 5.94
CA PHE A 23 10.68 -0.63 6.41
C PHE A 23 10.82 -0.68 7.92
N SER A 24 10.23 -1.74 8.49
CA SER A 24 10.47 -2.21 9.84
C SER A 24 10.63 -3.73 9.79
N SER A 25 11.41 -4.32 10.69
CA SER A 25 11.58 -5.78 10.76
C SER A 25 10.28 -6.51 11.11
N ASP A 26 9.35 -5.80 11.74
CA ASP A 26 8.16 -6.37 12.39
C ASP A 26 6.87 -5.97 11.66
N LEU A 27 6.95 -5.76 10.34
CA LEU A 27 5.75 -5.50 9.53
C LEU A 27 4.98 -6.79 9.31
N ASP A 28 3.68 -6.75 9.57
CA ASP A 28 2.76 -7.88 9.38
C ASP A 28 2.35 -8.08 7.90
N PHE A 29 2.92 -7.29 6.99
CA PHE A 29 2.60 -7.26 5.56
C PHE A 29 3.85 -7.05 4.71
N GLU A 30 3.74 -7.43 3.43
CA GLU A 30 4.83 -7.36 2.47
C GLU A 30 4.63 -6.22 1.47
N LEU A 31 5.76 -5.61 1.07
CA LEU A 31 5.82 -4.57 0.05
C LEU A 31 6.58 -5.12 -1.16
N VAL A 32 5.92 -5.19 -2.31
CA VAL A 32 6.45 -5.78 -3.53
C VAL A 32 6.66 -4.68 -4.57
N PRO A 33 7.91 -4.35 -4.94
CA PRO A 33 8.22 -3.44 -6.03
C PRO A 33 7.66 -3.93 -7.37
N MET A 34 6.98 -3.06 -8.09
CA MET A 34 6.34 -3.38 -9.38
C MET A 34 6.73 -2.32 -10.44
N PRO A 35 7.97 -2.36 -10.95
CA PRO A 35 8.46 -1.35 -11.89
C PRO A 35 7.73 -1.42 -13.23
N GLY A 36 7.34 -0.27 -13.77
CA GLY A 36 6.61 -0.17 -15.05
C GLY A 36 5.15 -0.64 -15.01
N LEU A 37 4.63 -1.02 -13.84
CA LEU A 37 3.25 -1.48 -13.65
C LEU A 37 2.35 -0.43 -12.99
N GLY A 38 2.80 0.82 -12.90
CA GLY A 38 1.97 1.96 -12.51
C GLY A 38 1.35 2.67 -13.72
N ILE A 39 0.59 3.72 -13.42
CA ILE A 39 -0.09 4.56 -14.43
C ILE A 39 0.91 5.09 -15.48
N ASN A 40 0.57 5.02 -16.77
CA ASN A 40 1.39 5.56 -17.87
C ASN A 40 2.84 5.03 -17.89
N ASN A 41 3.04 3.74 -17.64
CA ASN A 41 4.36 3.08 -17.52
C ASN A 41 5.21 3.63 -16.35
N GLY A 42 4.57 4.27 -15.37
CA GLY A 42 5.20 4.58 -14.10
C GLY A 42 5.39 3.33 -13.25
N ASP A 43 5.81 3.54 -12.01
CA ASP A 43 6.11 2.45 -11.09
C ASP A 43 4.98 2.26 -10.08
N ALA A 44 4.87 1.02 -9.60
CA ALA A 44 3.91 0.64 -8.56
C ALA A 44 4.60 -0.14 -7.43
N ILE A 45 3.85 -0.30 -6.34
CA ILE A 45 4.15 -1.15 -5.20
C ILE A 45 2.88 -1.93 -4.86
N GLY A 46 2.95 -3.25 -4.93
CA GLY A 46 1.93 -4.13 -4.37
C GLY A 46 2.12 -4.25 -2.86
N ILE A 47 1.04 -4.18 -2.10
CA ILE A 47 1.05 -4.43 -0.66
C ILE A 47 0.19 -5.66 -0.38
N CYS A 48 0.80 -6.66 0.23
CA CYS A 48 0.18 -7.95 0.52
C CYS A 48 0.05 -8.11 2.02
N ILE A 49 -1.18 -8.19 2.50
CA ILE A 49 -1.53 -8.39 3.90
C ILE A 49 -2.13 -9.79 4.00
N PRO A 50 -1.40 -10.76 4.59
CA PRO A 50 -1.93 -12.10 4.84
C PRO A 50 -3.21 -12.03 5.69
N MET A 51 -4.25 -12.79 5.35
CA MET A 51 -5.53 -12.73 6.08
C MET A 51 -5.39 -13.08 7.57
N ASN A 52 -4.51 -14.02 7.90
CA ASN A 52 -4.19 -14.38 9.29
C ASN A 52 -3.52 -13.24 10.07
N ASN A 53 -2.95 -12.28 9.36
CA ASN A 53 -2.33 -11.10 9.91
C ASN A 53 -3.22 -9.87 9.76
N ALA A 54 -4.42 -9.95 9.16
CA ALA A 54 -5.27 -8.79 8.95
C ALA A 54 -5.97 -8.39 10.26
N THR A 55 -5.23 -7.69 11.12
CA THR A 55 -5.64 -7.27 12.46
C THR A 55 -5.62 -5.75 12.63
N GLU A 56 -6.22 -5.25 13.70
CA GLU A 56 -6.14 -3.83 14.08
C GLU A 56 -4.70 -3.33 14.20
N SER A 57 -3.79 -4.16 14.73
CA SER A 57 -2.36 -3.83 14.82
C SER A 57 -1.74 -3.60 13.44
N THR A 58 -2.01 -4.51 12.51
CA THR A 58 -1.52 -4.45 11.14
C THR A 58 -2.08 -3.24 10.41
N TRP A 59 -3.33 -2.86 10.67
CA TRP A 59 -3.92 -1.63 10.16
C TRP A 59 -3.21 -0.36 10.71
N GLU A 60 -2.93 -0.32 12.01
CA GLU A 60 -2.18 0.78 12.63
C GLU A 60 -0.75 0.89 12.07
N GLN A 61 -0.10 -0.23 11.74
CA GLN A 61 1.19 -0.25 11.04
C GLN A 61 1.08 0.24 9.59
N LEU A 62 0.02 -0.16 8.88
CA LEU A 62 -0.16 0.11 7.46
C LEU A 62 -0.49 1.58 7.19
N LYS A 63 -1.35 2.19 8.01
CA LYS A 63 -1.81 3.57 7.85
C LYS A 63 -0.68 4.61 7.67
N PRO A 64 0.38 4.64 8.50
CA PRO A 64 1.51 5.56 8.29
C PRO A 64 2.29 5.25 7.01
N VAL A 65 2.41 3.98 6.62
CA VAL A 65 3.07 3.57 5.37
C VAL A 65 2.33 4.13 4.16
N LEU A 66 1.00 3.94 4.09
CA LEU A 66 0.17 4.50 3.02
C LEU A 66 0.25 6.03 2.96
N LYS A 67 0.27 6.69 4.13
CA LYS A 67 0.44 8.14 4.21
C LYS A 67 1.80 8.59 3.65
N VAL A 68 2.88 7.86 3.92
CA VAL A 68 4.22 8.16 3.39
C VAL A 68 4.25 7.97 1.88
N LEU A 69 3.71 6.87 1.35
CA LEU A 69 3.64 6.60 -0.09
C LEU A 69 2.90 7.72 -0.83
N ARG A 70 1.76 8.17 -0.28
CA ARG A 70 1.00 9.28 -0.88
C ARG A 70 1.69 10.63 -0.76
N SER A 71 2.11 11.02 0.45
CA SER A 71 2.60 12.38 0.72
C SER A 71 4.05 12.63 0.28
N LYS A 72 4.94 11.64 0.42
CA LYS A 72 6.37 11.79 0.08
C LYS A 72 6.70 11.29 -1.33
N PHE A 73 6.01 10.25 -1.80
CA PHE A 73 6.34 9.61 -3.09
C PHE A 73 5.29 9.88 -4.17
N GLY A 74 4.18 10.55 -3.83
CA GLY A 74 3.15 10.92 -4.79
C GLY A 74 2.44 9.71 -5.39
N CYS A 75 2.34 8.61 -4.64
CA CYS A 75 1.58 7.45 -5.05
C CYS A 75 0.09 7.65 -4.80
N ASP A 76 -0.71 7.24 -5.76
CA ASP A 76 -2.12 6.98 -5.56
C ASP A 76 -2.28 5.55 -5.06
N VAL A 77 -3.04 5.39 -3.98
CA VAL A 77 -3.23 4.10 -3.32
C VAL A 77 -4.63 3.61 -3.64
N TYR A 78 -4.77 2.33 -3.99
CA TYR A 78 -6.02 1.69 -4.35
C TYR A 78 -6.19 0.39 -3.58
N ASP A 79 -7.38 0.17 -3.07
CA ASP A 79 -7.82 -1.12 -2.57
C ASP A 79 -8.26 -2.00 -3.74
N LEU A 80 -7.69 -3.20 -3.82
CA LEU A 80 -8.00 -4.18 -4.86
C LEU A 80 -9.23 -5.03 -4.52
N TYR A 81 -9.70 -5.03 -3.28
CA TYR A 81 -10.97 -5.66 -2.91
C TYR A 81 -12.16 -4.86 -3.42
N GLY A 82 -12.20 -3.56 -3.11
CA GLY A 82 -13.26 -2.66 -3.58
C GLY A 82 -13.03 -2.09 -4.98
N GLY A 83 -11.81 -2.20 -5.53
CA GLY A 83 -11.42 -1.52 -6.76
C GLY A 83 -11.41 0.00 -6.64
N GLN A 84 -11.26 0.54 -5.42
CA GLN A 84 -11.43 1.95 -5.13
C GLN A 84 -10.13 2.60 -4.72
N LYS A 85 -9.93 3.85 -5.16
CA LYS A 85 -8.84 4.70 -4.68
C LYS A 85 -9.02 4.99 -3.18
N LEU A 86 -8.02 4.67 -2.36
CA LEU A 86 -8.01 4.96 -0.93
C LEU A 86 -7.77 6.46 -0.71
N GLY A 87 -8.80 7.11 -0.18
CA GLY A 87 -8.84 8.50 0.22
C GLY A 87 -9.36 8.68 1.64
N LEU A 88 -9.46 9.93 2.10
CA LEU A 88 -9.91 10.24 3.47
C LEU A 88 -11.32 9.70 3.77
N PHE A 89 -12.18 9.57 2.76
CA PHE A 89 -13.59 9.25 2.94
C PHE A 89 -13.90 7.73 2.95
N ASN A 90 -13.05 6.89 2.34
CA ASN A 90 -13.30 5.44 2.22
C ASN A 90 -12.26 4.56 2.91
N ILE A 91 -11.27 5.16 3.60
CA ILE A 91 -10.22 4.42 4.30
C ILE A 91 -10.77 3.54 5.45
N ASN A 92 -11.89 3.94 6.06
CA ASN A 92 -12.53 3.16 7.12
C ASN A 92 -13.30 1.95 6.56
N SER A 93 -13.96 2.08 5.41
CA SER A 93 -14.61 0.96 4.74
C SER A 93 -13.58 -0.08 4.29
N PHE A 94 -12.40 0.37 3.85
CA PHE A 94 -11.29 -0.54 3.58
C PHE A 94 -10.83 -1.29 4.83
N LYS A 95 -10.66 -0.59 5.95
CA LYS A 95 -10.32 -1.21 7.23
C LYS A 95 -11.32 -2.31 7.59
N GLU A 96 -12.62 -2.03 7.48
CA GLU A 96 -13.67 -3.02 7.76
C GLU A 96 -13.55 -4.24 6.84
N ASN A 97 -13.35 -4.04 5.54
CA ASN A 97 -13.15 -5.14 4.59
C ASN A 97 -11.87 -5.93 4.84
N LEU A 98 -10.81 -5.27 5.31
CA LEU A 98 -9.54 -5.91 5.61
C LEU A 98 -9.64 -6.80 6.86
N LEU A 99 -10.44 -6.41 7.86
CA LEU A 99 -10.54 -7.08 9.16
C LEU A 99 -11.67 -8.12 9.25
N GLN A 100 -12.47 -8.29 8.19
CA GLN A 100 -13.55 -9.28 8.10
C GLN A 100 -13.05 -10.64 7.64
#